data_AF-A0A402CU02-F1
#
_entry.id   AF-A0A402CU02-F1
#
_cell.length_a   1.000
_cell.length_b   1.000
_cell.length_c   1.000
_cell.angle_alpha   90.00
_cell.angle_beta   90.00
_cell.angle_gamma   90.00
#
_symmetry.space_group_name_H-M   'P 1'
#
loop_
_entity.id
_entity.type
_entity.pdbx_description
1 polymer ?
#
loop_
_entity_poly.entity_id
_entity_poly.type
_entity_poly.pdbx_seq_one_letter_code
_entity_poly.pdbx_strand_id
1 'polypeptide(L)'
;MTVVQENEDMEKRGVADWIAATASSENKEAFQDNARKAARALGAKYIDELPPFFHRPPAIPDGQSERFRGLGSWMAACQAAIFEILYMLREPALPLLRKVAFGNYDWTQANAVDILCRFGIEGLEREAIAREIAQNIPDWRYELIMYSINSLAKFALYAPPVAQALRELIEESIEEDPIDTLSILEPLVQYAPDEARKYTPLLREIMQVHGREQRHPLLDGHVMSFSTVNSVTVENEIENPTPQDIHAIRAAFLLRDLIPEDTEAEKNLRSWALHHTNETIRKQIDERLSAST
;
A
#
# COMPACT_ATOMS: atom_id res chain seq x y z
N MET A 1 15.43 -36.32 7.43
CA MET A 1 16.57 -35.57 6.85
C MET A 1 17.46 -35.13 8.00
N THR A 2 18.77 -35.31 7.89
CA THR A 2 19.73 -34.84 8.89
C THR A 2 20.08 -33.37 8.62
N VAL A 3 20.32 -32.57 9.67
CA VAL A 3 20.70 -31.13 9.58
C VAL A 3 21.90 -30.89 8.66
N VAL A 4 22.75 -31.90 8.49
CA VAL A 4 23.92 -31.87 7.58
C VAL A 4 23.49 -31.89 6.11
N GLN A 5 22.47 -32.67 5.74
CA GLN A 5 21.94 -32.69 4.37
C GLN A 5 21.17 -31.41 4.02
N GLU A 6 20.46 -30.80 4.97
CA GLU A 6 19.80 -29.50 4.76
C GLU A 6 20.82 -28.38 4.51
N ASN A 7 21.97 -28.41 5.20
CA ASN A 7 23.03 -27.43 4.99
C ASN A 7 23.75 -27.61 3.63
N GLU A 8 23.98 -28.84 3.17
CA GLU A 8 24.61 -29.12 1.87
C GLU A 8 23.70 -28.77 0.67
N ASP A 9 22.38 -28.95 0.79
CA ASP A 9 21.42 -28.57 -0.25
C ASP A 9 21.16 -27.05 -0.29
N MET A 10 21.37 -26.34 0.83
CA MET A 10 21.30 -24.87 0.88
C MET A 10 22.44 -24.19 0.12
N GLU A 11 23.65 -24.77 0.10
CA GLU A 11 24.83 -24.20 -0.58
C GLU A 11 24.81 -24.38 -2.11
N LYS A 12 24.00 -25.30 -2.65
CA LYS A 12 23.93 -25.58 -4.10
C LYS A 12 22.90 -24.74 -4.87
N ARG A 13 21.99 -24.06 -4.17
CA ARG A 13 20.93 -23.24 -4.80
C ARG A 13 21.48 -21.89 -5.25
N GLY A 14 21.22 -21.52 -6.50
CA GLY A 14 21.55 -20.20 -7.01
C GLY A 14 20.63 -19.11 -6.47
N VAL A 15 21.00 -17.83 -6.67
CA VAL A 15 20.17 -16.67 -6.30
C VAL A 15 18.75 -16.80 -6.87
N ALA A 16 18.64 -17.22 -8.14
CA ALA A 16 17.37 -17.45 -8.82
C ALA A 16 16.47 -18.46 -8.11
N ASP A 17 17.04 -19.56 -7.61
CA ASP A 17 16.29 -20.63 -6.92
C ASP A 17 15.75 -20.14 -5.58
N TRP A 18 16.54 -19.35 -4.85
CA TRP A 18 16.13 -18.75 -3.59
C TRP A 18 14.99 -17.75 -3.76
N ILE A 19 15.06 -16.91 -4.80
CA ILE A 19 13.97 -15.99 -5.16
C ILE A 19 12.71 -16.77 -5.52
N ALA A 20 12.80 -17.75 -6.43
CA ALA A 20 11.66 -18.53 -6.88
C ALA A 20 11.00 -19.32 -5.73
N ALA A 21 11.80 -19.97 -4.88
CA ALA A 21 11.30 -20.70 -3.72
C ALA A 21 10.56 -19.77 -2.75
N THR A 22 11.13 -18.60 -2.46
CA THR A 22 10.50 -17.61 -1.57
C THR A 22 9.19 -17.08 -2.18
N ALA A 23 9.21 -16.66 -3.45
CA ALA A 23 8.04 -16.13 -4.16
C ALA A 23 6.89 -17.14 -4.29
N SER A 24 7.20 -18.44 -4.39
CA SER A 24 6.22 -19.52 -4.51
C SER A 24 5.59 -19.97 -3.18
N SER A 25 5.98 -19.38 -2.04
CA SER A 25 5.50 -19.80 -0.71
C SER A 25 3.98 -19.74 -0.60
N GLU A 26 3.36 -20.75 0.02
CA GLU A 26 1.89 -20.91 0.05
C GLU A 26 1.19 -19.91 0.98
N ASN A 27 1.89 -19.47 2.02
CA ASN A 27 1.35 -18.56 3.03
C ASN A 27 2.44 -17.61 3.56
N LYS A 28 2.02 -16.64 4.37
CA LYS A 28 2.88 -15.59 4.93
C LYS A 28 4.02 -16.16 5.80
N GLU A 29 3.74 -17.17 6.60
CA GLU A 29 4.74 -17.78 7.50
C GLU A 29 5.84 -18.47 6.71
N ALA A 30 5.45 -19.29 5.71
CA ALA A 30 6.38 -19.94 4.81
C ALA A 30 7.20 -18.93 3.99
N PHE A 31 6.57 -17.84 3.56
CA PHE A 31 7.25 -16.75 2.84
C PHE A 31 8.36 -16.11 3.67
N GLN A 32 8.06 -15.77 4.93
CA GLN A 32 9.03 -15.17 5.85
C GLN A 32 10.14 -16.15 6.24
N ASP A 33 9.81 -17.43 6.45
CA ASP A 33 10.80 -18.46 6.74
C ASP A 33 11.75 -18.71 5.55
N ASN A 34 11.21 -18.79 4.34
CA ASN A 34 12.02 -18.93 3.12
C ASN A 34 12.91 -17.71 2.87
N ALA A 35 12.40 -16.49 3.04
CA ALA A 35 13.21 -15.28 2.93
C ALA A 35 14.37 -15.27 3.95
N ARG A 36 14.12 -15.73 5.18
CA ARG A 36 15.15 -15.86 6.22
C ARG A 36 16.21 -16.90 5.86
N LYS A 37 15.80 -18.05 5.33
CA LYS A 37 16.71 -19.11 4.85
C LYS A 37 17.56 -18.59 3.68
N ALA A 38 16.94 -17.92 2.71
CA ALA A 38 17.62 -17.30 1.58
C ALA A 38 18.65 -16.26 2.03
N ALA A 39 18.28 -15.34 2.93
CA ALA A 39 19.20 -14.35 3.46
C ALA A 39 20.40 -14.96 4.20
N ARG A 40 20.20 -16.07 4.94
CA ARG A 40 21.29 -16.81 5.59
C ARG A 40 22.22 -17.51 4.60
N ALA A 41 21.66 -18.12 3.55
CA ALA A 41 22.42 -18.86 2.55
C ALA A 41 23.24 -17.91 1.65
N LEU A 42 22.61 -16.83 1.19
CA LEU A 42 23.25 -15.84 0.34
C LEU A 42 24.22 -14.97 1.17
N GLY A 43 23.70 -14.32 2.22
CA GLY A 43 24.42 -13.29 2.94
C GLY A 43 24.65 -12.02 2.10
N ALA A 44 25.33 -11.04 2.70
CA ALA A 44 25.48 -9.71 2.12
C ALA A 44 26.23 -9.67 0.78
N LYS A 45 27.07 -10.67 0.48
CA LYS A 45 27.90 -10.71 -0.73
C LYS A 45 27.11 -10.83 -2.03
N TYR A 46 25.85 -11.28 -1.98
CA TYR A 46 24.98 -11.42 -3.16
C TYR A 46 23.94 -10.30 -3.30
N ILE A 47 24.00 -9.25 -2.47
CA ILE A 47 23.04 -8.13 -2.57
C ILE A 47 23.06 -7.52 -3.97
N ASP A 48 24.25 -7.36 -4.56
CA ASP A 48 24.41 -6.79 -5.91
C ASP A 48 23.95 -7.72 -7.04
N GLU A 49 23.68 -9.00 -6.75
CA GLU A 49 23.15 -9.98 -7.71
C GLU A 49 21.62 -10.04 -7.76
N LEU A 50 20.92 -9.42 -6.78
CA LEU A 50 19.47 -9.39 -6.73
C LEU A 50 18.81 -8.44 -7.75
N PRO A 51 19.32 -7.21 -8.02
CA PRO A 51 18.64 -6.23 -8.88
C PRO A 51 18.27 -6.69 -10.29
N PRO A 52 19.08 -7.51 -11.01
CA PRO A 52 18.68 -8.03 -12.31
C PRO A 52 17.32 -8.75 -12.31
N PHE A 53 16.94 -9.37 -11.19
CA PHE A 53 15.68 -10.10 -11.05
C PHE A 53 14.46 -9.21 -10.82
N PHE A 54 14.62 -7.90 -10.62
CA PHE A 54 13.51 -6.95 -10.55
C PHE A 54 12.69 -6.90 -11.84
N HIS A 55 13.35 -7.07 -13.00
CA HIS A 55 12.72 -6.98 -14.31
C HIS A 55 12.87 -8.26 -15.15
N ARG A 56 13.63 -9.24 -14.64
CA ARG A 56 13.86 -10.53 -15.28
C ARG A 56 13.67 -11.62 -14.23
N PRO A 57 12.42 -11.89 -13.82
CA PRO A 57 12.16 -12.89 -12.78
C PRO A 57 12.69 -14.26 -13.22
N PRO A 58 13.08 -15.13 -12.28
CA PRO A 58 13.42 -16.52 -12.58
C PRO A 58 12.23 -17.25 -13.22
N ALA A 59 12.47 -18.44 -13.77
CA ALA A 59 11.38 -19.27 -14.28
C ALA A 59 10.37 -19.62 -13.17
N ILE A 60 9.09 -19.68 -13.53
CA ILE A 60 8.04 -20.14 -12.61
C ILE A 60 8.31 -21.63 -12.32
N PRO A 61 8.36 -22.06 -11.04
CA PRO A 61 8.49 -23.47 -10.70
C PRO A 61 7.37 -24.32 -11.30
N ASP A 62 7.70 -25.57 -11.66
CA ASP A 62 6.73 -26.52 -12.21
C ASP A 62 5.51 -26.67 -11.30
N GLY A 63 4.31 -26.66 -11.89
CA GLY A 63 3.04 -26.77 -11.17
C GLY A 63 2.52 -25.47 -10.55
N GLN A 64 3.27 -24.35 -10.60
CA GLN A 64 2.82 -23.06 -10.06
C GLN A 64 2.22 -22.11 -11.11
N SER A 65 2.27 -22.46 -12.40
CA SER A 65 1.81 -21.58 -13.50
C SER A 65 0.35 -21.12 -13.34
N GLU A 66 -0.51 -22.00 -12.82
CA GLU A 66 -1.93 -21.71 -12.57
C GLU A 66 -2.14 -20.60 -11.54
N ARG A 67 -1.29 -20.55 -10.52
CA ARG A 67 -1.36 -19.58 -9.43
C ARG A 67 -0.95 -18.18 -9.89
N PHE A 68 -0.08 -18.08 -10.89
CA PHE A 68 0.51 -16.83 -11.37
C PHE A 68 0.11 -16.49 -12.81
N ARG A 69 -1.16 -16.74 -13.16
CA ARG A 69 -1.71 -16.46 -14.50
C ARG A 69 -1.88 -14.97 -14.82
N GLY A 70 -1.98 -14.11 -13.81
CA GLY A 70 -2.17 -12.67 -14.01
C GLY A 70 -0.94 -12.01 -14.64
N LEU A 71 -1.16 -11.03 -15.52
CA LEU A 71 -0.08 -10.26 -16.13
C LEU A 71 0.80 -9.63 -15.03
N GLY A 72 2.10 -9.92 -15.06
CA GLY A 72 3.06 -9.41 -14.08
C GLY A 72 2.98 -10.05 -12.69
N SER A 73 2.04 -10.95 -12.41
CA SER A 73 1.83 -11.53 -11.07
C SER A 73 3.05 -12.27 -10.53
N TRP A 74 3.74 -13.04 -11.38
CA TRP A 74 4.99 -13.71 -11.00
C TRP A 74 6.14 -12.73 -10.74
N MET A 75 6.26 -11.68 -11.55
CA MET A 75 7.28 -10.65 -11.37
C MET A 75 7.07 -9.91 -10.04
N ALA A 76 5.83 -9.54 -9.73
CA ALA A 76 5.48 -8.92 -8.45
C ALA A 76 5.81 -9.84 -7.25
N ALA A 77 5.51 -11.15 -7.37
CA ALA A 77 5.87 -12.12 -6.33
C ALA A 77 7.39 -12.25 -6.14
N CYS A 78 8.16 -12.25 -7.24
CA CYS A 78 9.62 -12.25 -7.18
C CYS A 78 10.19 -10.96 -6.57
N GLN A 79 9.65 -9.80 -6.94
CA GLN A 79 10.03 -8.52 -6.34
C GLN A 79 9.77 -8.54 -4.83
N ALA A 80 8.58 -8.94 -4.40
CA ALA A 80 8.25 -9.07 -2.98
C ALA A 80 9.23 -10.01 -2.25
N ALA A 81 9.57 -11.16 -2.85
CA ALA A 81 10.55 -12.08 -2.31
C ALA A 81 11.94 -11.44 -2.17
N ILE A 82 12.42 -10.72 -3.19
CA ILE A 82 13.72 -10.02 -3.15
C ILE A 82 13.74 -8.99 -2.00
N PHE A 83 12.69 -8.16 -1.88
CA PHE A 83 12.64 -7.15 -0.82
C PHE A 83 12.52 -7.76 0.58
N GLU A 84 11.82 -8.88 0.75
CA GLU A 84 11.82 -9.58 2.03
C GLU A 84 13.19 -10.20 2.35
N ILE A 85 13.91 -10.73 1.35
CA ILE A 85 15.30 -11.19 1.53
C ILE A 85 16.20 -10.02 1.96
N LEU A 86 16.08 -8.86 1.31
CA LEU A 86 16.80 -7.64 1.70
C LEU A 86 16.46 -7.20 3.13
N TYR A 87 15.18 -7.27 3.51
CA TYR A 87 14.76 -7.01 4.89
C TYR A 87 15.42 -7.97 5.88
N MET A 88 15.53 -9.26 5.56
CA MET A 88 16.21 -10.26 6.40
C MET A 88 17.73 -10.06 6.46
N LEU A 89 18.33 -9.40 5.46
CA LEU A 89 19.75 -9.07 5.44
C LEU A 89 20.10 -7.87 6.34
N ARG A 90 19.15 -7.00 6.69
CA ARG A 90 19.30 -5.86 7.63
C ARG A 90 20.24 -4.76 7.11
N GLU A 91 21.17 -4.26 7.94
CA GLU A 91 22.06 -3.12 7.68
C GLU A 91 22.79 -3.20 6.32
N PRO A 92 23.37 -4.35 5.92
CA PRO A 92 24.02 -4.50 4.62
C PRO A 92 23.13 -4.19 3.41
N ALA A 93 21.80 -4.30 3.53
CA ALA A 93 20.88 -4.01 2.43
C ALA A 93 20.59 -2.50 2.25
N LEU A 94 20.89 -1.66 3.25
CA LEU A 94 20.56 -0.24 3.23
C LEU A 94 21.08 0.52 1.98
N PRO A 95 22.34 0.32 1.51
CA PRO A 95 22.82 1.03 0.33
C PRO A 95 21.99 0.72 -0.92
N LEU A 96 21.61 -0.53 -1.13
CA LEU A 96 20.75 -0.90 -2.27
C LEU A 96 19.33 -0.37 -2.10
N LEU A 97 18.75 -0.50 -0.89
CA LEU A 97 17.40 -0.01 -0.61
C LEU A 97 17.29 1.50 -0.84
N ARG A 98 18.26 2.30 -0.37
CA ARG A 98 18.33 3.74 -0.63
C ARG A 98 18.46 4.05 -2.11
N LYS A 99 19.32 3.32 -2.83
CA LYS A 99 19.51 3.48 -4.27
C LYS A 99 18.21 3.24 -5.04
N VAL A 100 17.40 2.27 -4.63
CA VAL A 100 16.11 1.99 -5.26
C VAL A 100 15.04 2.99 -4.82
N ALA A 101 14.93 3.27 -3.52
CA ALA A 101 13.91 4.16 -2.94
C ALA A 101 14.05 5.63 -3.38
N PHE A 102 15.27 6.10 -3.62
CA PHE A 102 15.56 7.50 -3.96
C PHE A 102 16.20 7.66 -5.35
N GLY A 103 16.16 6.60 -6.15
CA GLY A 103 16.64 6.60 -7.54
C GLY A 103 15.59 7.14 -8.51
N ASN A 104 15.84 6.93 -9.81
CA ASN A 104 14.84 7.19 -10.83
C ASN A 104 13.61 6.31 -10.60
N TYR A 105 12.42 6.89 -10.81
CA TYR A 105 11.16 6.19 -10.58
C TYR A 105 11.10 4.83 -11.30
N ASP A 106 10.78 3.80 -10.52
CA ASP A 106 10.53 2.44 -10.95
C ASP A 106 9.48 1.79 -10.04
N TRP A 107 8.77 0.78 -10.53
CA TRP A 107 7.71 0.07 -9.80
C TRP A 107 8.24 -0.61 -8.52
N THR A 108 9.56 -0.85 -8.45
CA THR A 108 10.21 -1.41 -7.27
C THR A 108 10.43 -0.41 -6.14
N GLN A 109 10.30 0.90 -6.40
CA GLN A 109 10.57 1.97 -5.45
C GLN A 109 9.67 1.88 -4.21
N ALA A 110 8.39 1.57 -4.37
CA ALA A 110 7.45 1.40 -3.25
C ALA A 110 7.85 0.27 -2.31
N ASN A 111 8.35 -0.86 -2.85
CA ASN A 111 8.84 -1.96 -2.03
C ASN A 111 10.09 -1.56 -1.23
N ALA A 112 11.00 -0.77 -1.83
CA ALA A 112 12.17 -0.27 -1.12
C ALA A 112 11.78 0.69 0.02
N VAL A 113 10.82 1.60 -0.24
CA VAL A 113 10.27 2.51 0.77
C VAL A 113 9.60 1.74 1.91
N ASP A 114 8.85 0.66 1.62
CA ASP A 114 8.26 -0.21 2.64
C ASP A 114 9.33 -0.80 3.58
N ILE A 115 10.41 -1.38 3.02
CA ILE A 115 11.48 -1.96 3.83
C ILE A 115 12.19 -0.88 4.67
N LEU A 116 12.45 0.30 4.10
CA LEU A 116 13.04 1.41 4.85
C LEU A 116 12.13 1.85 6.01
N CYS A 117 10.82 1.98 5.77
CA CYS A 117 9.85 2.28 6.83
C CYS A 117 9.89 1.21 7.94
N ARG A 118 9.90 -0.08 7.58
CA ARG A 118 9.99 -1.19 8.54
C ARG A 118 11.27 -1.12 9.38
N PHE A 119 12.43 -0.87 8.76
CA PHE A 119 13.69 -0.67 9.46
C PHE A 119 13.63 0.53 10.41
N GLY A 120 13.11 1.66 9.96
CA GLY A 120 12.96 2.85 10.79
C GLY A 120 12.02 2.62 11.98
N ILE A 121 10.91 1.93 11.79
CA ILE A 121 9.98 1.54 12.87
C ILE A 121 10.71 0.69 13.91
N GLU A 122 11.50 -0.29 13.48
CA GLU A 122 12.28 -1.16 14.35
C GLU A 122 13.51 -0.49 14.99
N GLY A 123 13.79 0.77 14.64
CA GLY A 123 14.88 1.58 15.21
C GLY A 123 16.20 1.50 14.47
N LEU A 124 16.27 0.77 13.35
CA LEU A 124 17.44 0.72 12.51
C LEU A 124 17.55 2.01 11.69
N GLU A 125 18.59 2.80 11.94
CA GLU A 125 18.88 4.09 11.27
C GLU A 125 17.66 5.03 11.19
N ARG A 126 16.76 4.95 12.19
CA ARG A 126 15.46 5.62 12.18
C ARG A 126 15.53 7.08 11.78
N GLU A 127 16.41 7.85 12.41
CA GLU A 127 16.51 9.29 12.19
C GLU A 127 17.05 9.61 10.80
N ALA A 128 17.95 8.79 10.26
CA ALA A 128 18.47 8.98 8.91
C ALA A 128 17.40 8.64 7.87
N ILE A 129 16.77 7.48 7.98
CA ILE A 129 15.68 7.04 7.09
C ILE A 129 14.52 8.04 7.12
N ALA A 130 14.13 8.51 8.31
CA ALA A 130 13.05 9.50 8.45
C ALA A 130 13.36 10.80 7.70
N ARG A 131 14.59 11.32 7.80
CA ARG A 131 14.99 12.53 7.07
C ARG A 131 15.02 12.30 5.57
N GLU A 132 15.59 11.19 5.11
CA GLU A 132 15.67 10.87 3.69
C GLU A 132 14.28 10.72 3.06
N ILE A 133 13.37 9.98 3.71
CA ILE A 133 11.98 9.85 3.26
C ILE A 133 11.28 11.22 3.24
N ALA A 134 11.34 11.96 4.35
CA ALA A 134 10.65 13.25 4.45
C ALA A 134 11.10 14.26 3.38
N GLN A 135 12.41 14.27 3.06
CA GLN A 135 12.97 15.15 2.02
C GLN A 135 12.54 14.78 0.59
N ASN A 136 12.13 13.53 0.34
CA ASN A 136 11.78 13.05 -0.99
C ASN A 136 10.28 12.98 -1.25
N ILE A 137 9.43 12.93 -0.22
CA ILE A 137 7.96 12.88 -0.37
C ILE A 137 7.43 13.96 -1.34
N PRO A 138 7.86 15.24 -1.26
CA PRO A 138 7.35 16.27 -2.17
C PRO A 138 7.66 16.03 -3.67
N ASP A 139 8.73 15.30 -3.97
CA ASP A 139 9.18 15.01 -5.34
C ASP A 139 8.68 13.63 -5.85
N TRP A 140 7.99 12.86 -5.00
CA TRP A 140 7.51 11.54 -5.36
C TRP A 140 6.29 11.60 -6.26
N ARG A 141 6.24 10.67 -7.22
CA ARG A 141 5.05 10.48 -8.05
C ARG A 141 3.88 10.01 -7.20
N TYR A 142 2.68 10.41 -7.60
CA TYR A 142 1.43 9.99 -6.98
C TYR A 142 1.35 8.48 -6.75
N GLU A 143 1.70 7.67 -7.76
CA GLU A 143 1.62 6.21 -7.65
C GLU A 143 2.54 5.67 -6.55
N LEU A 144 3.76 6.20 -6.42
CA LEU A 144 4.67 5.79 -5.35
C LEU A 144 4.09 6.12 -3.98
N ILE A 145 3.53 7.31 -3.82
CA ILE A 145 2.89 7.74 -2.57
C ILE A 145 1.74 6.78 -2.25
N MET A 146 0.83 6.54 -3.19
CA MET A 146 -0.32 5.66 -2.98
C MET A 146 0.08 4.22 -2.67
N TYR A 147 1.13 3.69 -3.29
CA TYR A 147 1.62 2.35 -2.97
C TYR A 147 2.35 2.28 -1.63
N SER A 148 2.90 3.40 -1.14
CA SER A 148 3.71 3.45 0.08
C SER A 148 2.95 3.99 1.30
N ILE A 149 1.76 4.57 1.12
CA ILE A 149 1.11 5.39 2.13
C ILE A 149 0.84 4.65 3.44
N ASN A 150 0.48 3.36 3.38
CA ASN A 150 0.30 2.54 4.58
C ASN A 150 1.58 2.43 5.41
N SER A 151 2.73 2.29 4.76
CA SER A 151 4.02 2.15 5.43
C SER A 151 4.53 3.50 5.93
N LEU A 152 4.29 4.57 5.17
CA LEU A 152 4.56 5.94 5.58
C LEU A 152 3.73 6.35 6.81
N ALA A 153 2.42 6.07 6.81
CA ALA A 153 1.52 6.36 7.92
C ALA A 153 1.92 5.60 9.19
N LYS A 154 2.29 4.31 9.08
CA LYS A 154 2.85 3.54 10.20
C LYS A 154 4.15 4.14 10.71
N PHE A 155 5.03 4.58 9.82
CA PHE A 155 6.33 5.11 10.21
C PHE A 155 6.21 6.50 10.84
N ALA A 156 5.24 7.31 10.43
CA ALA A 156 4.95 8.63 10.97
C ALA A 156 4.75 8.63 12.50
N LEU A 157 4.22 7.54 13.08
CA LEU A 157 4.13 7.34 14.54
C LEU A 157 5.48 7.47 15.26
N TYR A 158 6.56 7.06 14.60
CA TYR A 158 7.91 6.99 15.18
C TYR A 158 8.83 8.06 14.62
N ALA A 159 8.41 8.75 13.55
CA ALA A 159 9.23 9.66 12.77
C ALA A 159 8.51 11.00 12.54
N PRO A 160 8.66 11.98 13.45
CA PRO A 160 8.07 13.30 13.29
C PRO A 160 8.37 14.01 11.96
N PRO A 161 9.57 13.86 11.33
CA PRO A 161 9.81 14.42 10.00
C PRO A 161 8.89 13.84 8.92
N VAL A 162 8.60 12.53 8.97
CA VAL A 162 7.69 11.88 8.02
C VAL A 162 6.26 12.33 8.27
N ALA A 163 5.84 12.44 9.53
CA ALA A 163 4.53 13.00 9.88
C ALA A 163 4.37 14.43 9.35
N GLN A 164 5.40 15.28 9.47
CA GLN A 164 5.38 16.64 8.92
C GLN A 164 5.26 16.64 7.38
N ALA A 165 6.06 15.84 6.69
CA ALA A 165 6.00 15.76 5.22
C ALA A 165 4.63 15.26 4.72
N LEU A 166 4.00 14.31 5.43
CA LEU A 166 2.64 13.87 5.11
C LEU A 166 1.60 14.97 5.34
N ARG A 167 1.79 15.83 6.36
CA ARG A 167 0.89 16.98 6.58
C ARG A 167 0.97 17.98 5.43
N GLU A 168 2.18 18.30 5.00
CA GLU A 168 2.42 19.21 3.86
C GLU A 168 1.77 18.64 2.59
N LEU A 169 1.96 17.35 2.31
CA LEU A 169 1.31 16.66 1.19
C LEU A 169 -0.22 16.70 1.28
N ILE A 170 -0.79 16.54 2.47
CA ILE A 170 -2.24 16.64 2.68
C ILE A 170 -2.72 18.06 2.42
N GLU A 171 -2.02 19.07 2.91
CA GLU A 171 -2.38 20.48 2.70
C GLU A 171 -2.38 20.82 1.21
N GLU A 172 -1.38 20.38 0.45
CA GLU A 172 -1.34 20.52 -1.02
C GLU A 172 -2.48 19.74 -1.69
N SER A 173 -2.72 18.49 -1.29
CA SER A 173 -3.79 17.65 -1.83
C SER A 173 -5.18 18.25 -1.57
N ILE A 174 -5.42 18.90 -0.44
CA ILE A 174 -6.70 19.57 -0.15
C ILE A 174 -6.95 20.72 -1.12
N GLU A 175 -5.92 21.47 -1.49
CA GLU A 175 -6.07 22.60 -2.42
C GLU A 175 -6.37 22.12 -3.86
N GLU A 176 -5.79 20.99 -4.27
CA GLU A 176 -6.03 20.40 -5.58
C GLU A 176 -7.35 19.62 -5.65
N ASP A 177 -7.56 18.73 -4.67
CA ASP A 177 -8.64 17.75 -4.65
C ASP A 177 -8.91 17.18 -3.24
N PRO A 178 -9.83 17.80 -2.47
CA PRO A 178 -10.18 17.36 -1.12
C PRO A 178 -10.63 15.89 -1.01
N ILE A 179 -11.14 15.32 -2.10
CA ILE A 179 -11.65 13.95 -2.11
C ILE A 179 -10.50 12.95 -2.25
N ASP A 180 -9.49 13.26 -3.04
CA ASP A 180 -8.32 12.40 -3.20
C ASP A 180 -7.50 12.32 -1.90
N THR A 181 -7.54 13.38 -1.09
CA THR A 181 -6.95 13.41 0.26
C THR A 181 -7.47 12.29 1.16
N LEU A 182 -8.69 11.78 0.95
CA LEU A 182 -9.22 10.63 1.72
C LEU A 182 -8.32 9.39 1.64
N SER A 183 -7.66 9.18 0.49
CA SER A 183 -6.74 8.06 0.25
C SER A 183 -5.48 8.15 1.13
N ILE A 184 -5.09 9.37 1.52
CA ILE A 184 -3.97 9.63 2.45
C ILE A 184 -4.45 9.55 3.90
N LEU A 185 -5.65 10.07 4.19
CA LEU A 185 -6.22 10.08 5.54
C LEU A 185 -6.60 8.69 6.04
N GLU A 186 -7.10 7.79 5.19
CA GLU A 186 -7.49 6.42 5.56
C GLU A 186 -6.37 5.66 6.33
N PRO A 187 -5.14 5.54 5.78
CA PRO A 187 -4.01 4.97 6.50
C PRO A 187 -3.63 5.74 7.76
N LEU A 188 -3.71 7.07 7.76
CA LEU A 188 -3.41 7.88 8.94
C LEU A 188 -4.42 7.66 10.07
N VAL A 189 -5.71 7.50 9.77
CA VAL A 189 -6.71 7.13 10.79
C VAL A 189 -6.35 5.80 11.44
N GLN A 190 -5.93 4.82 10.64
CA GLN A 190 -5.59 3.49 11.13
C GLN A 190 -4.30 3.49 11.96
N TYR A 191 -3.26 4.19 11.48
CA TYR A 191 -1.91 4.04 12.03
C TYR A 191 -1.43 5.25 12.82
N ALA A 192 -1.86 6.47 12.53
CA ALA A 192 -1.45 7.70 13.20
C ALA A 192 -2.65 8.62 13.51
N PRO A 193 -3.61 8.16 14.34
CA PRO A 193 -4.89 8.85 14.54
C PRO A 193 -4.76 10.28 15.09
N ASP A 194 -3.72 10.56 15.89
CA ASP A 194 -3.45 11.91 16.39
C ASP A 194 -3.08 12.90 15.28
N GLU A 195 -2.44 12.41 14.21
CA GLU A 195 -2.16 13.21 13.02
C GLU A 195 -3.44 13.42 12.20
N ALA A 196 -4.23 12.37 12.00
CA ALA A 196 -5.50 12.44 11.27
C ALA A 196 -6.55 13.34 11.95
N ARG A 197 -6.57 13.43 13.28
CA ARG A 197 -7.50 14.30 14.06
C ARG A 197 -7.41 15.78 13.68
N LYS A 198 -6.29 16.24 13.16
CA LYS A 198 -6.12 17.63 12.69
C LYS A 198 -7.03 17.96 11.51
N TYR A 199 -7.46 16.93 10.77
CA TYR A 199 -8.27 17.03 9.57
C TYR A 199 -9.75 16.65 9.82
N THR A 200 -10.18 16.49 11.07
CA THR A 200 -11.60 16.32 11.41
C THR A 200 -12.51 17.40 10.80
N PRO A 201 -12.14 18.70 10.76
CA PRO A 201 -12.95 19.72 10.09
C PRO A 201 -13.15 19.44 8.59
N LEU A 202 -12.11 19.01 7.88
CA LEU A 202 -12.20 18.61 6.48
C LEU A 202 -13.10 17.38 6.31
N LEU A 203 -12.94 16.35 7.16
CA LEU A 203 -13.79 15.16 7.10
C LEU A 203 -15.27 15.50 7.35
N ARG A 204 -15.55 16.46 8.24
CA ARG A 204 -16.89 17.02 8.45
C ARG A 204 -17.41 17.71 7.19
N GLU A 205 -16.58 18.53 6.57
CA GLU A 205 -16.91 19.21 5.33
C GLU A 205 -17.22 18.21 4.22
N ILE A 206 -16.37 17.21 3.98
CA ILE A 206 -16.61 16.17 2.99
C ILE A 206 -17.90 15.40 3.31
N MET A 207 -18.13 15.03 4.57
CA MET A 207 -19.35 14.34 5.01
C MET A 207 -20.62 15.18 4.80
N GLN A 208 -20.57 16.51 5.04
CA GLN A 208 -21.73 17.41 5.02
C GLN A 208 -21.99 18.06 3.66
N VAL A 209 -20.93 18.54 3.01
CA VAL A 209 -20.97 19.29 1.75
C VAL A 209 -21.05 18.33 0.57
N HIS A 210 -20.39 17.16 0.63
CA HIS A 210 -20.03 16.41 -0.57
C HIS A 210 -20.47 14.93 -0.55
N GLY A 211 -21.70 14.73 -1.02
CA GLY A 211 -22.25 13.44 -1.45
C GLY A 211 -23.16 13.55 -2.69
N ARG A 212 -23.10 14.67 -3.43
CA ARG A 212 -24.13 15.04 -4.43
C ARG A 212 -23.61 15.54 -5.77
N GLU A 213 -22.30 15.76 -5.90
CA GLU A 213 -21.71 16.32 -7.10
C GLU A 213 -21.10 15.18 -7.93
N GLN A 214 -21.42 15.13 -9.23
CA GLN A 214 -20.85 14.14 -10.13
C GLN A 214 -19.37 14.48 -10.35
N ARG A 215 -18.51 13.78 -9.62
CA ARG A 215 -17.08 13.75 -9.87
C ARG A 215 -16.81 12.93 -11.13
N HIS A 216 -15.83 13.35 -11.92
CA HIS A 216 -15.52 12.64 -13.15
C HIS A 216 -14.98 11.23 -12.82
N PRO A 217 -15.51 10.15 -13.42
CA PRO A 217 -15.11 8.77 -13.09
C PRO A 217 -13.60 8.50 -13.14
N LEU A 218 -12.89 9.14 -14.07
CA LEU A 218 -11.43 9.07 -14.14
C LEU A 218 -10.73 9.49 -12.84
N LEU A 219 -11.28 10.47 -12.12
CA LEU A 219 -10.75 10.96 -10.85
C LEU A 219 -11.07 10.04 -9.67
N ASP A 220 -11.96 9.06 -9.87
CA ASP A 220 -12.30 8.01 -8.90
C ASP A 220 -11.66 6.66 -9.26
N GLY A 221 -10.74 6.66 -10.24
CA GLY A 221 -10.00 5.46 -10.65
C GLY A 221 -10.76 4.52 -11.58
N HIS A 222 -11.87 4.95 -12.18
CA HIS A 222 -12.57 4.12 -13.18
C HIS A 222 -11.83 4.13 -14.50
N VAL A 223 -11.46 2.93 -14.96
CA VAL A 223 -10.77 2.73 -16.24
C VAL A 223 -11.78 2.90 -17.38
N MET A 224 -11.59 3.93 -18.22
CA MET A 224 -12.32 4.02 -19.48
C MET A 224 -11.81 2.97 -20.46
N SER A 225 -12.71 2.14 -21.01
CA SER A 225 -12.33 1.29 -22.14
C SER A 225 -12.31 2.12 -23.43
N PHE A 226 -11.26 1.94 -24.23
CA PHE A 226 -11.15 2.58 -25.53
C PHE A 226 -11.72 1.63 -26.59
N SER A 227 -12.95 1.90 -27.06
CA SER A 227 -13.44 1.27 -28.29
C SER A 227 -13.16 2.20 -29.49
N THR A 228 -12.56 1.64 -30.52
CA THR A 228 -12.09 2.33 -31.73
C THR A 228 -13.26 2.71 -32.65
N VAL A 229 -14.04 3.74 -32.36
CA VAL A 229 -14.75 4.60 -33.34
C VAL A 229 -15.29 5.83 -32.58
N ASN A 230 -14.62 7.00 -32.67
CA ASN A 230 -15.08 8.39 -32.46
C ASN A 230 -16.36 8.69 -31.62
N SER A 231 -16.60 7.93 -30.57
CA SER A 231 -17.66 8.16 -29.60
C SER A 231 -17.14 7.65 -28.26
N VAL A 232 -17.08 8.56 -27.29
CA VAL A 232 -16.78 8.23 -25.90
C VAL A 232 -18.02 7.51 -25.36
N THR A 233 -18.02 6.19 -25.40
CA THR A 233 -18.94 5.40 -24.59
C THR A 233 -18.19 4.95 -23.35
N VAL A 234 -18.53 5.57 -22.23
CA VAL A 234 -18.17 5.09 -20.89
C VAL A 234 -18.73 3.67 -20.77
N GLU A 235 -17.88 2.64 -20.80
CA GLU A 235 -18.31 1.29 -20.44
C GLU A 235 -18.59 1.25 -18.92
N ASN A 236 -19.87 1.53 -18.66
CA ASN A 236 -20.72 1.21 -17.52
C ASN A 236 -20.58 1.95 -16.18
N GLU A 237 -20.67 3.28 -16.24
CA GLU A 237 -21.53 4.02 -15.28
C GLU A 237 -23.01 3.63 -15.39
N ILE A 238 -23.44 3.03 -16.51
CA ILE A 238 -24.84 2.68 -16.77
C ILE A 238 -25.31 1.48 -15.93
N GLU A 239 -24.42 0.55 -15.58
CA GLU A 239 -24.79 -0.63 -14.77
C GLU A 239 -24.47 -0.49 -13.28
N ASN A 240 -23.47 0.30 -12.88
CA ASN A 240 -23.12 0.59 -11.48
C ASN A 240 -22.39 1.94 -11.36
N PRO A 241 -23.09 3.09 -11.38
CA PRO A 241 -22.43 4.38 -11.22
C PRO A 241 -21.79 4.49 -9.84
N THR A 242 -20.68 5.24 -9.73
CA THR A 242 -20.15 5.63 -8.42
C THR A 242 -21.28 6.31 -7.64
N PRO A 243 -21.66 5.78 -6.47
CA PRO A 243 -22.70 6.39 -5.66
C PRO A 243 -22.27 7.81 -5.30
N GLN A 244 -23.14 8.79 -5.53
CA GLN A 244 -22.83 10.19 -5.26
C GLN A 244 -22.39 10.39 -3.80
N ASP A 245 -22.95 9.62 -2.87
CA ASP A 245 -22.66 9.68 -1.43
C ASP A 245 -21.40 8.90 -1.00
N ILE A 246 -20.66 8.24 -1.90
CA ILE A 246 -19.57 7.32 -1.49
C ILE A 246 -18.48 8.01 -0.66
N HIS A 247 -18.12 9.24 -1.03
CA HIS A 247 -17.08 9.99 -0.32
C HIS A 247 -17.57 10.51 1.03
N ALA A 248 -18.84 10.93 1.12
CA ALA A 248 -19.47 11.27 2.39
C ALA A 248 -19.51 10.06 3.34
N ILE A 249 -19.83 8.87 2.81
CA ILE A 249 -19.82 7.60 3.57
C ILE A 249 -18.40 7.28 4.04
N ARG A 250 -17.39 7.39 3.17
CA ARG A 250 -15.97 7.22 3.54
C ARG A 250 -15.57 8.17 4.67
N ALA A 251 -15.83 9.47 4.52
CA ALA A 251 -15.51 10.48 5.53
C ALA A 251 -16.24 10.24 6.86
N ALA A 252 -17.51 9.82 6.83
CA ALA A 252 -18.27 9.47 8.04
C ALA A 252 -17.67 8.27 8.78
N PHE A 253 -17.20 7.25 8.06
CA PHE A 253 -16.48 6.14 8.68
C PHE A 253 -15.16 6.58 9.30
N LEU A 254 -14.38 7.43 8.62
CA LEU A 254 -13.13 7.98 9.19
C LEU A 254 -13.39 8.81 10.44
N LEU A 255 -14.45 9.63 10.46
CA LEU A 255 -14.87 10.38 11.65
C LEU A 255 -15.22 9.46 12.81
N ARG A 256 -16.02 8.41 12.56
CA ARG A 256 -16.37 7.40 13.57
C ARG A 256 -15.15 6.66 14.10
N ASP A 257 -14.20 6.31 13.24
CA ASP A 257 -12.98 5.62 13.62
C ASP A 257 -12.05 6.52 14.45
N LEU A 258 -12.04 7.85 14.20
CA LEU A 258 -11.26 8.83 14.97
C LEU A 258 -11.92 9.26 16.29
N ILE A 259 -13.26 9.34 16.28
CA ILE A 259 -14.12 9.84 17.34
C ILE A 259 -15.30 8.85 17.48
N PRO A 260 -15.15 7.78 18.27
CA PRO A 260 -16.20 6.76 18.40
C PRO A 260 -17.56 7.29 18.89
N GLU A 261 -17.57 8.39 19.65
CA GLU A 261 -18.78 9.05 20.15
C GLU A 261 -19.35 10.10 19.19
N ASP A 262 -18.90 10.12 17.94
CA ASP A 262 -19.35 11.05 16.92
C ASP A 262 -20.82 10.80 16.53
N THR A 263 -21.74 11.42 17.27
CA THR A 263 -23.18 11.25 17.09
C THR A 263 -23.68 11.66 15.70
N GLU A 264 -23.00 12.60 15.03
CA GLU A 264 -23.42 13.06 13.72
C GLU A 264 -23.01 12.07 12.62
N ALA A 265 -21.76 11.59 12.65
CA ALA A 265 -21.27 10.57 11.73
C ALA A 265 -22.07 9.27 11.90
N GLU A 266 -22.29 8.84 13.15
CA GLU A 266 -23.09 7.64 13.47
C GLU A 266 -24.54 7.77 12.97
N LYS A 267 -25.17 8.93 13.15
CA LYS A 267 -26.53 9.19 12.65
C LYS A 267 -26.60 9.13 11.13
N ASN A 268 -25.64 9.72 10.42
CA ASN A 268 -25.60 9.69 8.96
C ASN A 268 -25.38 8.27 8.43
N LEU A 269 -24.41 7.53 9.00
CA LEU A 269 -24.16 6.12 8.65
C LEU A 269 -25.40 5.25 8.83
N ARG A 270 -26.11 5.39 9.97
CA ARG A 270 -27.37 4.65 10.20
C ARG A 270 -28.47 5.05 9.22
N SER A 271 -28.56 6.33 8.86
CA SER A 271 -29.51 6.80 7.85
C SER A 271 -29.22 6.19 6.48
N TRP A 272 -27.95 6.18 6.04
CA TRP A 272 -27.57 5.53 4.78
C TRP A 272 -27.79 4.02 4.82
N ALA A 273 -27.47 3.34 5.92
CA ALA A 273 -27.74 1.91 6.07
C ALA A 273 -29.22 1.55 5.88
N LEU A 274 -30.13 2.39 6.37
CA LEU A 274 -31.58 2.18 6.25
C LEU A 274 -32.17 2.61 4.90
N HIS A 275 -31.64 3.69 4.30
CA HIS A 275 -32.34 4.43 3.25
C HIS A 275 -31.55 4.63 1.95
N HIS A 276 -30.26 4.26 1.89
CA HIS A 276 -29.46 4.40 0.66
C HIS A 276 -30.09 3.59 -0.48
N THR A 277 -30.11 4.09 -1.71
CA THR A 277 -30.84 3.45 -2.83
C THR A 277 -30.22 2.12 -3.27
N ASN A 278 -28.89 2.00 -3.20
CA ASN A 278 -28.13 0.78 -3.50
C ASN A 278 -28.09 -0.18 -2.30
N GLU A 279 -28.60 -1.41 -2.49
CA GLU A 279 -28.66 -2.46 -1.46
C GLU A 279 -27.28 -2.98 -1.02
N THR A 280 -26.34 -3.11 -1.95
CA THR A 280 -24.97 -3.55 -1.64
C THR A 280 -24.31 -2.59 -0.67
N ILE A 281 -24.51 -1.29 -0.86
CA ILE A 281 -23.95 -0.25 0.01
C ILE A 281 -24.61 -0.26 1.37
N ARG A 282 -25.94 -0.39 1.45
CA ARG A 282 -26.64 -0.57 2.73
C ARG A 282 -26.03 -1.72 3.53
N LYS A 283 -25.87 -2.88 2.89
CA LYS A 283 -25.31 -4.09 3.51
C LYS A 283 -23.87 -3.88 3.98
N GLN A 284 -23.01 -3.27 3.16
CA GLN A 284 -21.63 -2.97 3.54
C GLN A 284 -21.54 -2.01 4.73
N ILE A 285 -22.42 -0.99 4.78
CA ILE A 285 -22.49 -0.07 5.91
C ILE A 285 -22.94 -0.81 7.17
N ASP A 286 -24.01 -1.60 7.10
CA ASP A 286 -24.52 -2.40 8.22
C ASP A 286 -23.48 -3.38 8.77
N GLU A 287 -22.77 -4.09 7.89
CA GLU A 287 -21.68 -5.01 8.25
C GLU A 287 -20.57 -4.27 9.01
N ARG A 288 -20.13 -3.10 8.52
CA ARG A 288 -19.08 -2.31 9.17
C ARG A 288 -19.55 -1.65 10.47
N LEU A 289 -20.81 -1.24 10.56
CA LEU A 289 -21.39 -0.73 11.81
C LEU A 289 -21.42 -1.83 12.89
N SER A 290 -21.74 -3.07 12.50
CA SER A 290 -21.86 -4.23 13.39
C SER A 290 -20.52 -4.84 13.80
N ALA A 291 -19.49 -4.72 12.97
CA ALA A 291 -18.14 -5.21 13.27
C ALA A 291 -17.42 -4.42 14.37
N SER A 292 -17.95 -3.25 14.76
CA SER A 292 -17.38 -2.38 15.79
C SER A 292 -18.06 -2.48 17.17
N THR A 293 -19.01 -3.42 17.34
CA THR A 293 -19.64 -3.79 18.62
C THR A 293 -19.06 -5.08 19.18
#